data_AF-A0A377KLF7-F1
#
_entry.id   AF-A0A377KLF7-F1
#
_cell.length_a   1.000
_cell.length_b   1.000
_cell.length_c   1.000
_cell.angle_alpha   90.00
_cell.angle_beta   90.00
_cell.angle_gamma   90.00
#
_symmetry.space_group_name_H-M   'P 1'
#
loop_
_entity.id
_entity.type
_entity.pdbx_description
1 polymer ?
#
loop_
_entity_poly.entity_id
_entity_poly.type
_entity_poly.pdbx_seq_one_letter_code
_entity_poly.pdbx_strand_id
1 'polypeptide(L)'
;MEIDSYLNPNIHLIIFCVLLFLNFFLAILRGRRNKTRIDEQNTLLKERYPDLSDKDLKYRQECIRAYFKIYFTGYSNFKLVIFLTLLLFITVGVGIGLIISDNFIGEYISLGLLFIYISVITLSTPKPDKEHAFWMDYLETHPDNPLMVILRPLETMNKVVRSVRLLGILNLICGLYAFFIAYLIYYLYF
;
A
#
# COMPACT_ATOMS: atom_id res chain seq x y z
N MET A 1 -43.56 7.52 3.00
CA MET A 1 -42.31 7.46 3.78
C MET A 1 -41.38 6.56 2.98
N GLU A 2 -40.54 7.14 2.11
CA GLU A 2 -39.74 6.48 1.06
C GLU A 2 -38.44 5.86 1.60
N ILE A 3 -38.50 5.16 2.73
CA ILE A 3 -37.29 4.60 3.37
C ILE A 3 -36.80 3.34 2.62
N ASP A 4 -37.67 2.66 1.89
CA ASP A 4 -37.36 1.38 1.24
C ASP A 4 -36.41 1.50 0.03
N SER A 5 -36.36 2.66 -0.63
CA SER A 5 -35.47 2.86 -1.78
C SER A 5 -33.99 2.88 -1.37
N TYR A 6 -33.68 3.39 -0.17
CA TYR A 6 -32.30 3.63 0.26
C TYR A 6 -31.63 2.40 0.85
N LEU A 7 -32.39 1.39 1.29
CA LEU A 7 -31.87 0.10 1.78
C LEU A 7 -31.81 -0.98 0.70
N ASN A 8 -32.07 -0.64 -0.57
CA ASN A 8 -32.10 -1.63 -1.64
C ASN A 8 -30.72 -2.32 -1.76
N PRO A 9 -30.62 -3.63 -1.46
CA PRO A 9 -29.34 -4.34 -1.43
C PRO A 9 -28.65 -4.34 -2.78
N ASN A 10 -29.41 -4.28 -3.89
CA ASN A 10 -28.84 -4.21 -5.24
C ASN A 10 -28.12 -2.89 -5.49
N ILE A 11 -28.64 -1.77 -4.97
CA ILE A 11 -27.99 -0.45 -5.11
C ILE A 11 -26.66 -0.45 -4.34
N HIS A 12 -26.65 -0.96 -3.11
CA HIS A 12 -25.43 -1.03 -2.31
C HIS A 12 -24.37 -1.95 -2.90
N LEU A 13 -24.79 -3.07 -3.51
CA LEU A 13 -23.90 -3.97 -4.22
C LEU A 13 -23.28 -3.31 -5.46
N ILE A 14 -24.07 -2.56 -6.25
CA ILE A 14 -23.56 -1.78 -7.38
C ILE A 14 -22.52 -0.74 -6.90
N ILE A 15 -22.82 0.01 -5.84
CA ILE A 15 -21.89 0.99 -5.27
C ILE A 15 -20.59 0.29 -4.84
N PHE A 16 -20.69 -0.88 -4.20
CA PHE A 16 -19.51 -1.63 -3.77
C PHE A 16 -18.66 -2.09 -4.97
N CYS A 17 -19.29 -2.63 -6.02
CA CYS A 17 -18.61 -3.00 -7.25
C CYS A 17 -17.88 -1.80 -7.90
N VAL A 18 -18.49 -0.61 -7.90
CA VAL A 18 -17.86 0.62 -8.39
C VAL A 18 -16.66 1.01 -7.53
N LEU A 19 -16.75 0.91 -6.20
CA LEU A 19 -15.63 1.17 -5.29
C LEU A 19 -14.47 0.19 -5.54
N LEU A 20 -14.77 -1.10 -5.70
CA LEU A 20 -13.78 -2.13 -6.01
C LEU A 20 -13.11 -1.87 -7.37
N PHE A 21 -13.88 -1.51 -8.38
CA PHE A 21 -13.36 -1.15 -9.70
C PHE A 21 -12.42 0.05 -9.63
N LEU A 22 -12.82 1.13 -8.94
CA LEU A 22 -12.00 2.32 -8.75
C LEU A 22 -10.70 1.98 -8.00
N ASN A 23 -10.80 1.15 -6.97
CA ASN A 23 -9.64 0.69 -6.19
C ASN A 23 -8.64 -0.07 -7.07
N PHE A 24 -9.13 -1.04 -7.83
CA PHE A 24 -8.32 -1.83 -8.75
C PHE A 24 -7.69 -0.97 -9.85
N PHE A 25 -8.45 -0.06 -10.45
CA PHE A 25 -7.97 0.86 -11.47
C PHE A 25 -6.83 1.74 -10.94
N LEU A 26 -6.99 2.33 -9.75
CA LEU A 26 -5.95 3.13 -9.11
C LEU A 26 -4.71 2.29 -8.75
N ALA A 27 -4.90 1.04 -8.32
CA ALA A 27 -3.80 0.11 -8.04
C ALA A 27 -2.99 -0.18 -9.32
N ILE A 28 -3.64 -0.41 -10.46
CA ILE A 28 -2.97 -0.61 -11.77
C ILE A 28 -2.20 0.65 -12.17
N LEU A 29 -2.83 1.82 -12.12
CA LEU A 29 -2.18 3.08 -12.48
C LEU A 29 -0.94 3.33 -11.62
N ARG A 30 -1.02 3.03 -10.33
CA ARG A 30 0.12 3.08 -9.41
C ARG A 30 1.21 2.10 -9.82
N GLY A 31 0.86 0.85 -10.13
CA GLY A 31 1.81 -0.17 -10.58
C GLY A 31 2.60 0.29 -11.81
N ARG A 32 1.89 0.83 -12.82
CA ARG A 32 2.52 1.39 -14.02
C ARG A 32 3.46 2.56 -13.70
N ARG A 33 3.01 3.54 -12.92
CA ARG A 33 3.85 4.67 -12.50
C ARG A 33 5.09 4.24 -11.73
N ASN A 34 4.95 3.25 -10.85
CA ASN A 34 6.07 2.73 -10.07
C ASN A 34 7.10 2.02 -10.95
N LYS A 35 6.64 1.27 -11.96
CA LYS A 35 7.53 0.63 -12.94
C LYS A 35 8.33 1.68 -13.72
N THR A 36 7.65 2.65 -14.35
CA THR A 36 8.31 3.75 -15.08
C THR A 36 9.34 4.46 -14.21
N ARG A 37 9.01 4.73 -12.94
CA ARG A 37 9.93 5.35 -11.99
C ARG A 37 11.18 4.51 -11.69
N ILE A 38 11.01 3.20 -11.52
CA ILE A 38 12.14 2.29 -11.29
C ILE A 38 13.04 2.28 -12.53
N ASP A 39 12.44 2.25 -13.72
CA ASP A 39 13.17 2.29 -14.98
C ASP A 39 13.95 3.60 -15.15
N GLU A 40 13.33 4.76 -14.92
CA GLU A 40 13.99 6.07 -14.92
C GLU A 40 15.18 6.13 -13.94
N GLN A 41 14.99 5.63 -12.72
CA GLN A 41 16.03 5.62 -11.70
C GLN A 41 17.19 4.69 -12.08
N ASN A 42 16.90 3.56 -12.71
CA ASN A 42 17.91 2.64 -13.21
C ASN A 42 18.68 3.23 -14.41
N THR A 43 18.01 3.96 -15.29
CA THR A 43 18.66 4.69 -16.40
C THR A 43 19.64 5.73 -15.86
N LEU A 44 19.21 6.58 -14.93
CA LEU A 44 20.08 7.57 -14.29
C LEU A 44 21.27 6.93 -13.56
N LEU A 45 21.07 5.76 -12.96
CA LEU A 45 22.13 5.02 -12.29
C LEU A 45 23.17 4.49 -13.28
N LYS A 46 22.73 3.96 -14.43
CA LYS A 46 23.62 3.49 -15.50
C LYS A 46 24.36 4.63 -16.18
N GLU A 47 23.73 5.79 -16.34
CA GLU A 47 24.38 6.99 -16.87
C GLU A 47 25.50 7.49 -15.94
N ARG A 48 25.27 7.47 -14.63
CA ARG A 48 26.24 7.98 -13.64
C ARG A 48 27.33 6.97 -13.26
N TYR A 49 27.03 5.68 -13.37
CA TYR A 49 27.92 4.58 -13.00
C TYR A 49 27.84 3.47 -14.06
N PRO A 50 28.42 3.69 -15.25
CA PRO A 50 28.29 2.79 -16.40
C PRO A 50 28.97 1.43 -16.19
N ASP A 51 29.97 1.36 -15.31
CA ASP A 51 30.78 0.16 -15.07
C ASP A 51 30.13 -0.82 -14.08
N LEU A 52 28.97 -0.49 -13.51
CA LEU A 52 28.28 -1.37 -12.57
C LEU A 52 27.72 -2.60 -13.28
N SER A 53 28.15 -3.78 -12.81
CA SER A 53 27.51 -5.03 -13.22
C SER A 53 26.13 -5.20 -12.57
N ASP A 54 25.28 -6.06 -13.13
CA ASP A 54 23.98 -6.37 -12.53
C ASP A 54 24.10 -6.96 -11.11
N LYS A 55 25.22 -7.64 -10.81
CA LYS A 55 25.52 -8.16 -9.48
C LYS A 55 25.77 -7.02 -8.49
N ASP A 56 26.52 -6.01 -8.91
CA ASP A 56 26.81 -4.83 -8.09
C ASP A 56 25.56 -3.99 -7.85
N LEU A 57 24.69 -3.88 -8.86
CA LEU A 57 23.39 -3.24 -8.74
C LEU A 57 22.51 -3.91 -7.69
N LYS A 58 22.47 -5.25 -7.68
CA LYS A 58 21.71 -6.01 -6.68
C LYS A 58 22.30 -5.85 -5.28
N TYR A 59 23.62 -6.01 -5.15
CA TYR A 59 24.32 -5.85 -3.87
C TYR A 59 24.12 -4.45 -3.30
N ARG A 60 24.27 -3.41 -4.12
CA ARG A 60 23.99 -2.02 -3.76
C ARG A 60 22.58 -1.84 -3.20
N GLN A 61 21.56 -2.41 -3.86
CA GLN A 61 20.18 -2.30 -3.36
C GLN A 61 20.01 -2.94 -1.99
N GLU A 62 20.67 -4.07 -1.74
CA GLU A 62 20.67 -4.73 -0.43
C GLU A 62 21.37 -3.87 0.62
N CYS A 63 22.54 -3.29 0.31
CA CYS A 63 23.25 -2.37 1.19
C CYS A 63 22.43 -1.13 1.53
N ILE A 64 21.80 -0.49 0.54
CA ILE A 64 20.90 0.66 0.74
C ILE A 64 19.75 0.27 1.67
N ARG A 65 19.10 -0.87 1.45
CA ARG A 65 17.99 -1.33 2.30
C ARG A 65 18.45 -1.65 3.72
N ALA A 66 19.62 -2.29 3.87
CA ALA A 66 20.17 -2.60 5.18
C ALA A 66 20.55 -1.33 5.94
N TYR A 67 21.23 -0.39 5.29
CA TYR A 67 21.59 0.91 5.85
C TYR A 67 20.34 1.68 6.28
N PHE A 68 19.38 1.83 5.36
CA PHE A 68 18.10 2.47 5.66
C PHE A 68 17.40 1.78 6.83
N LYS A 69 17.33 0.44 6.84
CA LYS A 69 16.70 -0.31 7.93
C LYS A 69 17.37 -0.03 9.27
N ILE A 70 18.71 -0.07 9.35
CA ILE A 70 19.46 0.09 10.59
C ILE A 70 19.31 1.51 11.14
N TYR A 71 19.55 2.53 10.30
CA TYR A 71 19.67 3.91 10.75
C TYR A 71 18.33 4.67 10.73
N PHE A 72 17.35 4.23 9.93
CA PHE A 72 15.99 4.78 9.92
C PHE A 72 15.03 4.02 10.86
N THR A 73 15.52 3.08 11.68
CA THR A 73 14.72 2.24 12.60
C THR A 73 13.83 3.06 13.54
N GLY A 74 14.24 4.27 13.93
CA GLY A 74 13.48 5.15 14.83
C GLY A 74 12.11 5.63 14.30
N TYR A 75 11.84 5.46 13.00
CA TYR A 75 10.60 5.95 12.36
C TYR A 75 9.66 4.84 11.88
N SER A 76 9.95 3.59 12.25
CA SER A 76 9.43 2.43 11.55
C SER A 76 8.33 1.69 12.32
N ASN A 77 7.11 1.72 11.77
CA ASN A 77 6.01 0.82 12.14
C ASN A 77 6.25 -0.63 11.66
N PHE A 78 7.50 -1.05 11.42
CA PHE A 78 7.81 -2.34 10.77
C PHE A 78 7.26 -3.54 11.50
N LYS A 79 7.29 -3.55 12.84
CA LYS A 79 6.66 -4.62 13.65
C LYS A 79 5.14 -4.68 13.40
N LEU A 80 4.47 -3.53 13.38
CA LEU A 80 3.05 -3.42 13.07
C LEU A 80 2.76 -3.90 11.64
N VAL A 81 3.57 -3.49 10.66
CA VAL A 81 3.41 -3.91 9.26
C VAL A 81 3.57 -5.42 9.12
N ILE A 82 4.56 -6.04 9.76
CA ILE A 82 4.72 -7.51 9.77
C ILE A 82 3.49 -8.17 10.39
N PHE A 83 3.07 -7.71 11.56
CA PHE A 83 1.92 -8.26 12.26
C PHE A 83 0.64 -8.18 11.43
N LEU A 84 0.35 -7.02 10.83
CA LEU A 84 -0.80 -6.83 9.96
C LEU A 84 -0.72 -7.65 8.67
N THR A 85 0.48 -7.87 8.13
CA THR A 85 0.68 -8.73 6.96
C THR A 85 0.34 -10.18 7.30
N LEU A 86 0.73 -10.66 8.48
CA LEU A 86 0.35 -11.98 8.96
C LEU A 86 -1.17 -12.11 9.12
N LEU A 87 -1.80 -11.12 9.76
CA LEU A 87 -3.27 -11.08 9.91
C LEU A 87 -3.99 -11.08 8.56
N LEU A 88 -3.44 -10.39 7.56
CA LEU A 88 -3.97 -10.39 6.21
C LEU A 88 -4.00 -11.80 5.61
N PHE A 89 -2.90 -12.56 5.72
CA PHE A 89 -2.87 -13.95 5.23
C PHE A 89 -3.87 -14.86 5.95
N ILE A 90 -3.98 -14.72 7.28
CA ILE A 90 -4.97 -15.47 8.07
C ILE A 90 -6.38 -15.14 7.60
N THR A 91 -6.68 -13.85 7.37
CA THR A 91 -7.99 -13.37 6.96
C THR A 91 -8.38 -13.88 5.57
N VAL A 92 -7.43 -13.99 4.64
CA VAL A 92 -7.67 -14.63 3.34
C VAL A 92 -8.10 -16.10 3.52
N GLY A 93 -7.40 -16.85 4.38
CA GLY A 93 -7.76 -18.24 4.68
C GLY A 93 -9.16 -18.37 5.30
N VAL A 94 -9.48 -17.51 6.27
CA VAL A 94 -10.82 -17.42 6.88
C VAL A 94 -11.88 -17.07 5.83
N GLY A 95 -11.60 -16.11 4.95
CA GLY A 95 -12.48 -15.71 3.86
C GLY A 95 -12.83 -16.87 2.93
N ILE A 96 -11.85 -17.68 2.53
CA ILE A 96 -12.10 -18.88 1.70
C ILE A 96 -13.02 -19.87 2.42
N GLY A 97 -12.78 -20.12 3.71
CA GLY A 97 -13.63 -21.01 4.51
C GLY A 97 -15.07 -20.50 4.60
N LEU A 98 -15.25 -19.18 4.74
CA LEU A 98 -16.57 -18.55 4.82
C LEU A 98 -17.36 -18.69 3.52
N ILE A 99 -16.70 -18.50 2.37
CA ILE A 99 -17.28 -18.72 1.04
C ILE A 99 -17.76 -20.16 0.87
N ILE A 100 -16.95 -21.13 1.29
CA ILE A 100 -17.31 -22.56 1.17
C ILE A 100 -18.51 -22.90 2.09
N SER A 101 -18.66 -22.19 3.20
CA SER A 101 -19.75 -22.39 4.16
C SER A 101 -21.02 -21.57 3.86
N ASP A 102 -21.06 -20.86 2.73
CA ASP A 102 -22.15 -19.94 2.36
C ASP A 102 -22.47 -18.89 3.45
N ASN A 103 -21.45 -18.46 4.22
CA ASN A 103 -21.61 -17.48 5.28
C ASN A 103 -21.39 -16.06 4.75
N PHE A 104 -22.39 -15.55 4.03
CA PHE A 104 -22.35 -14.25 3.38
C PHE A 104 -22.01 -13.09 4.33
N ILE A 105 -22.56 -13.05 5.54
CA ILE A 105 -22.24 -11.98 6.52
C ILE A 105 -20.76 -12.05 6.90
N GLY A 106 -20.26 -13.25 7.19
CA GLY A 106 -18.85 -13.47 7.50
C GLY A 106 -17.94 -13.06 6.36
N GLU A 107 -18.31 -13.35 5.10
CA GLU A 107 -17.53 -12.96 3.93
C GLU A 107 -17.29 -11.46 3.87
N TYR A 108 -18.35 -10.65 4.04
CA TYR A 108 -18.24 -9.19 4.05
C TYR A 108 -17.44 -8.65 5.24
N ILE A 109 -17.53 -9.29 6.41
CA ILE A 109 -16.69 -8.97 7.58
C ILE A 109 -15.22 -9.25 7.27
N SER A 110 -14.92 -10.41 6.70
CA SER A 110 -13.55 -10.82 6.32
C SER A 110 -12.97 -9.87 5.27
N LEU A 111 -13.77 -9.52 4.25
CA LEU A 111 -13.41 -8.56 3.22
C LEU A 111 -13.16 -7.16 3.81
N GLY A 112 -14.00 -6.74 4.75
CA GLY A 112 -13.83 -5.51 5.52
C GLY A 112 -12.47 -5.45 6.21
N LEU A 113 -12.15 -6.48 7.00
CA LEU A 113 -10.87 -6.60 7.69
C LEU A 113 -9.68 -6.57 6.74
N LEU A 114 -9.75 -7.29 5.62
CA LEU A 114 -8.71 -7.32 4.60
C LEU A 114 -8.41 -5.92 4.07
N PHE A 115 -9.44 -5.16 3.70
CA PHE A 115 -9.28 -3.79 3.22
C PHE A 115 -8.73 -2.83 4.29
N ILE A 116 -9.14 -2.99 5.54
CA ILE A 116 -8.60 -2.22 6.66
C ILE A 116 -7.11 -2.52 6.85
N TYR A 117 -6.69 -3.78 6.85
CA TYR A 117 -5.28 -4.13 7.01
C TYR A 117 -4.42 -3.56 5.87
N ILE A 118 -4.88 -3.69 4.62
CA ILE A 118 -4.20 -3.09 3.47
C ILE A 118 -4.10 -1.57 3.63
N SER A 119 -5.17 -0.92 4.09
CA SER A 119 -5.18 0.52 4.34
C SER A 119 -4.13 0.93 5.37
N VAL A 120 -4.13 0.28 6.55
CA VAL A 120 -3.21 0.61 7.64
C VAL A 120 -1.75 0.38 7.22
N ILE A 121 -1.46 -0.74 6.52
CA ILE A 121 -0.12 -1.01 5.97
C ILE A 121 0.28 0.09 4.98
N THR A 122 -0.63 0.47 4.08
CA THR A 122 -0.38 1.49 3.05
C THR A 122 -0.14 2.86 3.68
N LEU A 123 -0.93 3.26 4.67
CA LEU A 123 -0.84 4.55 5.35
C LEU A 123 0.33 4.63 6.35
N SER A 124 0.88 3.49 6.76
CA SER A 124 2.07 3.40 7.61
C SER A 124 3.38 3.64 6.85
N THR A 125 3.34 4.00 5.56
CA THR A 125 4.57 4.33 4.82
C THR A 125 5.25 5.59 5.40
N PRO A 126 6.60 5.60 5.48
CA PRO A 126 7.35 6.77 5.92
C PRO A 126 6.99 8.05 5.15
N LYS A 127 7.10 9.20 5.83
CA LYS A 127 6.91 10.51 5.19
C LYS A 127 8.09 10.80 4.24
N PRO A 128 7.84 11.28 3.00
CA PRO A 128 8.88 11.64 2.03
C PRO A 128 9.94 12.57 2.59
N ASP A 129 9.52 13.58 3.36
CA ASP A 129 10.44 14.59 3.89
C ASP A 129 11.49 13.97 4.82
N LYS A 130 11.10 12.97 5.62
CA LYS A 130 12.01 12.25 6.52
C LYS A 130 12.98 11.36 5.75
N GLU A 131 12.48 10.64 4.74
CA GLU A 131 13.33 9.82 3.88
C GLU A 131 14.32 10.69 3.09
N HIS A 132 13.86 11.83 2.57
CA HIS A 132 14.71 12.77 1.84
C HIS A 132 15.76 13.42 2.74
N ALA A 133 15.39 13.88 3.93
CA ALA A 133 16.33 14.43 4.90
C ALA A 133 17.39 13.40 5.32
N PHE A 134 16.98 12.14 5.52
CA PHE A 134 17.91 11.05 5.83
C PHE A 134 18.96 10.83 4.73
N TRP A 135 18.54 10.81 3.46
CA TRP A 135 19.48 10.63 2.36
C TRP A 135 20.34 11.87 2.08
N MET A 136 19.83 13.07 2.36
CA MET A 136 20.62 14.30 2.34
C MET A 136 21.75 14.23 3.37
N ASP A 137 21.43 13.92 4.64
CA ASP A 137 22.40 13.78 5.72
C ASP A 137 23.46 12.70 5.42
N TYR A 138 23.04 11.58 4.82
CA TYR A 138 23.98 10.56 4.34
C TYR A 138 24.97 11.09 3.31
N LEU A 139 24.52 11.88 2.32
CA LEU A 139 25.37 12.43 1.27
C LEU A 139 26.32 13.52 1.79
N GLU A 140 25.90 14.28 2.81
CA GLU A 140 26.75 15.25 3.49
C GLU A 140 27.85 14.58 4.33
N THR A 141 27.51 13.49 5.01
CA THR A 141 28.44 12.73 5.86
C THR A 141 29.38 11.81 5.06
N HIS A 142 29.00 11.41 3.85
CA HIS A 142 29.77 10.50 2.97
C HIS A 142 29.91 11.11 1.56
N PRO A 143 30.83 12.07 1.36
CA PRO A 143 30.97 12.80 0.09
C PRO A 143 31.43 11.91 -1.08
N ASP A 144 32.06 10.78 -0.79
CA ASP A 144 32.44 9.73 -1.74
C ASP A 144 31.24 8.89 -2.23
N ASN A 145 30.09 8.97 -1.54
CA ASN A 145 28.84 8.29 -1.86
C ASN A 145 29.01 6.79 -2.19
N PRO A 146 29.51 5.97 -1.25
CA PRO A 146 29.82 4.56 -1.50
C PRO A 146 28.57 3.72 -1.83
N LEU A 147 27.38 4.15 -1.39
CA LEU A 147 26.11 3.51 -1.75
C LEU A 147 25.56 3.99 -3.11
N MET A 148 26.23 4.94 -3.76
CA MET A 148 25.82 5.51 -5.04
C MET A 148 24.36 5.95 -5.00
N VAL A 149 23.98 6.62 -3.91
CA VAL A 149 22.63 7.13 -3.71
C VAL A 149 22.41 8.28 -4.68
N ILE A 150 21.33 8.19 -5.46
CA ILE A 150 20.86 9.27 -6.32
C ILE A 150 19.61 9.83 -5.64
N LEU A 151 19.77 11.00 -5.02
CA LEU A 151 18.68 11.68 -4.36
C LEU A 151 17.67 12.17 -5.38
N ARG A 152 16.39 11.86 -5.14
CA ARG A 152 15.30 12.30 -6.01
C ARG A 152 14.74 13.63 -5.53
N PRO A 153 14.24 14.48 -6.44
CA PRO A 153 13.58 15.71 -6.04
C PRO A 153 12.41 15.41 -5.12
N LEU A 154 12.31 16.13 -4.00
CA LEU A 154 11.28 15.93 -2.99
C LEU A 154 9.85 15.97 -3.58
N GLU A 155 9.61 16.82 -4.57
CA GLU A 155 8.32 16.91 -5.28
C GLU A 155 7.89 15.58 -5.91
N THR A 156 8.84 14.86 -6.52
CA THR A 156 8.57 13.56 -7.14
C THR A 156 8.21 12.52 -6.08
N MET A 157 8.90 12.53 -4.94
CA MET A 157 8.60 11.65 -3.81
C MET A 157 7.22 11.97 -3.20
N ASN A 158 6.88 13.25 -3.08
CA ASN A 158 5.60 13.72 -2.57
C ASN A 158 4.42 13.33 -3.47
N LYS A 159 4.56 13.44 -4.79
CA LYS A 159 3.53 12.96 -5.75
C LYS A 159 3.26 11.46 -5.58
N VAL A 160 4.30 10.66 -5.34
CA VAL A 160 4.16 9.21 -5.11
C VAL A 160 3.45 8.94 -3.78
N VAL A 161 3.89 9.53 -2.67
CA VAL A 161 3.23 9.26 -1.37
C VAL A 161 1.79 9.75 -1.35
N ARG A 162 1.45 10.83 -2.06
CA ARG A 162 0.06 11.26 -2.20
C ARG A 162 -0.81 10.20 -2.88
N SER A 163 -0.33 9.56 -3.94
CA SER A 163 -1.09 8.49 -4.61
C SER A 163 -1.19 7.23 -3.74
N VAL A 164 -0.13 6.90 -2.98
CA VAL A 164 -0.13 5.80 -2.00
C VAL A 164 -1.19 6.06 -0.92
N ARG A 165 -1.22 7.27 -0.36
CA ARG A 165 -2.22 7.65 0.66
C ARG A 165 -3.64 7.63 0.12
N LEU A 166 -3.88 8.11 -1.10
CA LEU A 166 -5.20 8.06 -1.72
C LEU A 166 -5.71 6.61 -1.82
N LEU A 167 -4.86 5.68 -2.25
CA LEU A 167 -5.20 4.26 -2.29
C LEU A 167 -5.44 3.70 -0.88
N GLY A 168 -4.64 4.11 0.11
CA GLY A 168 -4.86 3.75 1.51
C GLY A 168 -6.22 4.20 2.04
N ILE A 169 -6.61 5.45 1.76
CA ILE A 169 -7.92 5.99 2.13
C ILE A 169 -9.04 5.27 1.40
N LEU A 170 -8.89 4.99 0.10
CA LEU A 170 -9.90 4.25 -0.65
C LEU A 170 -10.07 2.83 -0.13
N ASN A 171 -8.99 2.14 0.24
CA ASN A 171 -9.07 0.85 0.93
C ASN A 171 -9.82 0.96 2.27
N LEU A 172 -9.58 2.01 3.06
CA LEU A 172 -10.33 2.24 4.30
C LEU A 172 -11.83 2.38 4.02
N ILE A 173 -12.21 3.15 3.00
CA ILE A 173 -13.60 3.33 2.58
C ILE A 173 -14.20 1.99 2.14
N CYS A 174 -13.51 1.21 1.31
CA CYS A 174 -13.97 -0.13 0.91
C CYS A 174 -14.19 -1.05 2.13
N GLY A 175 -13.28 -1.01 3.10
CA GLY A 175 -13.38 -1.83 4.32
C GLY A 175 -14.58 -1.44 5.18
N LEU A 176 -14.76 -0.15 5.43
CA LEU A 176 -15.92 0.36 6.18
C LEU A 176 -17.24 0.05 5.46
N TYR A 177 -17.26 0.16 4.13
CA TYR A 177 -18.44 -0.13 3.33
C TYR A 177 -18.79 -1.63 3.32
N ALA A 178 -17.78 -2.52 3.34
CA ALA A 178 -18.01 -3.95 3.48
C ALA A 178 -18.66 -4.29 4.84
N PHE A 179 -18.21 -3.68 5.94
CA PHE A 179 -18.87 -3.82 7.25
C PHE A 179 -20.30 -3.28 7.23
N PHE A 180 -20.54 -2.17 6.54
CA PHE A 180 -21.89 -1.64 6.37
C PHE A 180 -22.80 -2.62 5.61
N ILE A 181 -22.32 -3.28 4.56
CA ILE A 181 -23.08 -4.33 3.86
C ILE A 181 -23.35 -5.52 4.78
N ALA A 182 -22.36 -5.98 5.55
CA ALA A 182 -22.55 -7.06 6.51
C ALA A 182 -23.65 -6.72 7.54
N TYR A 183 -23.65 -5.49 8.03
CA TYR A 183 -24.68 -4.98 8.94
C TYR A 183 -26.06 -4.92 8.27
N LEU A 184 -26.15 -4.44 7.02
CA LEU A 184 -27.40 -4.42 6.27
C LEU A 184 -27.97 -5.82 6.05
N ILE A 185 -27.13 -6.78 5.67
CA ILE A 185 -27.56 -8.19 5.49
C ILE A 185 -28.07 -8.74 6.82
N TYR A 186 -27.35 -8.51 7.91
CA TYR A 186 -27.80 -8.91 9.23
C TYR A 186 -29.18 -8.31 9.55
N TYR A 187 -29.34 -7.00 9.42
CA TYR A 187 -30.58 -6.29 9.73
C TYR A 187 -31.78 -6.67 8.84
N LEU A 188 -31.55 -6.99 7.57
CA LEU A 188 -32.62 -7.30 6.61
C LEU A 188 -33.08 -8.76 6.64
N TYR A 189 -32.19 -9.69 7.02
CA TYR A 189 -32.43 -11.13 6.91
C TYR A 189 -32.50 -11.85 8.26
N PHE A 190 -32.18 -11.18 9.37
CA PHE A 190 -32.23 -11.73 10.74
C PHE A 190 -32.87 -10.74 11.71
#